data_AF-A0A8T4ZPB2-F1
#
_entry.id   AF-A0A8T4ZPB2-F1
#
_cell.length_a   1.000
_cell.length_b   1.000
_cell.length_c   1.000
_cell.angle_alpha   90.00
_cell.angle_beta   90.00
_cell.angle_gamma   90.00
#
_symmetry.space_group_name_H-M   'P 1'
#
loop_
_entity.id
_entity.type
_entity.pdbx_description
1 polymer ?
#
loop_
_entity_poly.entity_id
_entity_poly.type
_entity_poly.pdbx_seq_one_letter_code
_entity_poly.pdbx_strand_id
1 'polypeptide(L)' 'MSRSQTRNHGKFWPKVRPLIWEKAQQLYQEEQARTMGADYKGITATHKELREAGYFHTAKLIILRNLKRNRTRLE' A
#
# COMPACT_ATOMS: atom_id res chain seq x y z
N MET A 1 -29.70 -7.10 28.04
CA MET A 1 -29.56 -6.99 26.56
C MET A 1 -28.38 -6.06 26.26
N SER A 2 -27.18 -6.60 26.05
CA SER A 2 -25.99 -5.80 25.75
C SER A 2 -26.02 -5.39 24.27
N ARG A 3 -26.19 -4.10 24.00
CA ARG A 3 -26.08 -3.55 22.64
C ARG A 3 -24.60 -3.59 22.26
N SER A 4 -24.20 -4.61 21.52
CA SER A 4 -22.90 -4.65 20.85
C SER A 4 -22.82 -3.46 19.91
N GLN A 5 -22.12 -2.41 20.34
CA GLN A 5 -21.82 -1.24 19.55
C GLN A 5 -20.94 -1.70 18.39
N THR A 6 -21.55 -2.02 17.24
CA THR A 6 -20.82 -2.34 16.02
C THR A 6 -19.99 -1.11 15.69
N ARG A 7 -18.67 -1.23 15.90
CA ARG A 7 -17.72 -0.22 15.47
C ARG A 7 -17.96 -0.04 13.97
N ASN A 8 -18.54 1.09 13.57
CA ASN A 8 -18.62 1.49 12.17
C ASN A 8 -17.17 1.66 11.68
N HIS A 9 -16.52 0.56 11.30
CA HIS A 9 -15.21 0.58 10.66
C HIS A 9 -15.41 1.33 9.35
N GLY A 10 -15.10 2.62 9.35
CA GLY A 10 -15.29 3.48 8.18
C GLY A 10 -14.73 2.80 6.94
N LYS A 11 -15.48 2.84 5.83
CA LYS A 11 -15.18 2.14 4.57
C LYS A 11 -13.88 2.61 3.89
N PHE A 12 -13.15 3.54 4.50
CA PHE A 12 -11.90 4.10 4.02
C PHE A 12 -10.74 3.09 4.07
N TRP A 13 -10.37 2.59 5.25
CA TRP A 13 -9.22 1.70 5.40
C TRP A 13 -9.33 0.37 4.65
N PRO A 14 -10.51 -0.30 4.59
CA PRO A 14 -10.68 -1.49 3.77
C PRO A 14 -10.41 -1.25 2.28
N LYS A 15 -10.69 -0.04 1.75
CA LYS A 15 -10.39 0.34 0.36
C LYS A 15 -8.93 0.75 0.16
N VAL A 16 -8.34 1.44 1.13
CA VAL A 16 -6.98 2.01 1.02
C VAL A 16 -5.90 0.95 1.25
N ARG A 17 -6.13 0.01 2.17
CA ARG A 17 -5.12 -0.98 2.56
C ARG A 17 -4.67 -1.91 1.42
N PRO A 18 -5.55 -2.40 0.52
CA PRO A 18 -5.13 -3.11 -0.68
C PRO A 18 -4.25 -2.26 -1.61
N LEU A 19 -4.59 -0.98 -1.81
CA LEU A 19 -3.80 -0.06 -2.64
C LEU A 19 -2.39 0.16 -2.08
N ILE A 20 -2.24 0.18 -0.76
CA ILE A 20 -0.93 0.27 -0.11
C ILE A 20 -0.10 -0.98 -0.40
N TRP A 21 -0.70 -2.17 -0.33
CA TRP A 21 0.01 -3.42 -0.62
C TRP A 21 0.43 -3.52 -2.08
N GLU A 22 -0.46 -3.17 -3.00
CA GLU A 22 -0.15 -3.13 -4.43
C GLU A 22 1.01 -2.16 -4.70
N LYS A 23 0.97 -0.96 -4.10
CA LYS A 23 2.06 0.01 -4.29
C LYS A 23 3.35 -0.41 -3.61
N ALA A 24 3.29 -1.07 -2.46
CA ALA A 24 4.47 -1.62 -1.79
C ALA A 24 5.14 -2.70 -2.67
N GLN A 25 4.33 -3.55 -3.30
CA GLN A 25 4.84 -4.54 -4.24
C GLN A 25 5.48 -3.85 -5.45
N GLN A 26 4.83 -2.86 -6.06
CA GLN A 26 5.43 -2.09 -7.16
C GLN A 26 6.79 -1.49 -6.77
N LEU A 27 6.89 -0.84 -5.61
CA LEU A 27 8.16 -0.25 -5.15
C LEU A 27 9.26 -1.31 -5.00
N TYR A 28 8.94 -2.47 -4.43
CA TYR A 28 9.87 -3.58 -4.35
C TYR A 28 10.31 -4.05 -5.74
N GLN A 29 9.37 -4.24 -6.67
CA GLN A 29 9.69 -4.71 -8.02
C GLN A 29 10.53 -3.69 -8.80
N GLU A 30 10.24 -2.39 -8.67
CA GLU A 30 11.01 -1.30 -9.25
C GLU A 30 12.46 -1.31 -8.73
N GLU A 31 12.66 -1.53 -7.43
CA GLU A 31 13.99 -1.61 -6.83
C GLU A 31 14.77 -2.86 -7.25
N GLN A 32 14.09 -4.02 -7.28
CA GLN A 32 14.71 -5.27 -7.73
C GLN A 32 15.06 -5.20 -9.22
N ALA A 33 14.19 -4.65 -10.07
CA ALA A 33 14.46 -4.44 -11.48
C ALA A 33 15.66 -3.50 -11.70
N ARG A 34 15.81 -2.46 -10.87
CA ARG A 34 16.97 -1.56 -10.92
C ARG A 34 18.26 -2.27 -10.50
N THR A 35 18.20 -3.18 -9.53
CA THR A 35 19.39 -3.87 -8.99
C THR A 35 19.83 -5.05 -9.84
N MET A 36 18.88 -5.85 -10.33
CA MET A 36 19.13 -7.09 -11.08
C MET A 36 19.09 -6.90 -12.60
N GLY A 37 18.56 -5.78 -13.10
CA GLY A 37 18.47 -5.53 -14.54
C GLY A 37 17.69 -6.62 -15.28
N ALA A 38 18.33 -7.27 -16.27
CA ALA A 38 17.72 -8.28 -17.13
C ALA A 38 17.43 -9.62 -16.43
N ASP A 39 18.03 -9.88 -15.26
CA ASP A 39 17.85 -11.13 -14.52
C ASP A 39 16.62 -11.12 -13.59
N TYR A 40 15.89 -10.00 -13.55
CA TYR A 40 14.73 -9.87 -12.70
C TYR A 40 13.54 -10.69 -13.20
N LYS A 41 13.18 -11.76 -12.47
CA LYS A 41 12.10 -12.70 -12.83
C LYS A 41 10.70 -12.32 -12.32
N GLY A 42 10.47 -11.07 -11.91
CA GLY A 42 9.15 -10.65 -11.44
C GLY A 42 8.76 -11.24 -10.07
N ILE A 43 9.74 -11.47 -9.19
CA ILE A 43 9.49 -12.08 -7.88
C ILE A 43 8.58 -11.16 -7.04
N THR A 44 7.52 -11.74 -6.47
CA THR A 44 6.65 -11.03 -5.53
C THR A 44 7.14 -11.26 -4.11
N ALA A 45 7.09 -10.21 -3.29
CA ALA A 45 7.50 -10.29 -1.89
C ALA A 45 6.25 -10.53 -1.04
N THR A 46 6.41 -11.28 0.04
CA THR A 46 5.35 -11.47 1.02
C THR A 46 5.06 -10.16 1.76
N HIS A 47 3.85 -10.06 2.33
CA HIS A 47 3.49 -8.93 3.19
C HIS A 47 4.42 -8.73 4.41
N LYS A 48 5.09 -9.81 4.85
CA LYS A 48 6.05 -9.74 5.96
C LYS A 48 7.33 -9.05 5.48
N GLU A 49 7.90 -9.53 4.38
CA GLU A 49 9.12 -8.95 3.77
C GLU A 49 8.90 -7.49 3.38
N LEU A 50 7.75 -7.16 2.77
CA LEU A 50 7.41 -5.78 2.42
C LEU A 50 7.28 -4.84 3.64
N ARG A 51 6.96 -5.40 4.82
CA ARG A 51 6.91 -4.63 6.06
C ARG A 51 8.29 -4.48 6.69
N GLU A 52 9.07 -5.55 6.72
CA GLU A 52 10.44 -5.55 7.25
C GLU A 52 11.36 -4.66 6.43
N ALA A 53 11.22 -4.66 5.10
CA ALA A 53 11.95 -3.79 4.19
C ALA A 53 11.40 -2.34 4.12
N GLY A 54 10.33 -2.02 4.88
CA GLY A 54 9.79 -0.66 4.97
C GLY A 54 8.91 -0.19 3.79
N TYR A 55 8.77 -0.97 2.72
CA TYR A 55 7.94 -0.61 1.56
C TYR A 55 6.49 -0.32 1.92
N PHE A 56 5.91 -1.05 2.89
CA PHE A 56 4.55 -0.79 3.33
C PHE A 56 4.39 0.64 3.90
N HIS A 57 5.36 1.12 4.66
CA HIS A 57 5.33 2.47 5.23
C HIS A 57 5.44 3.52 4.12
N THR A 58 6.39 3.35 3.21
CA THR A 58 6.60 4.24 2.07
C THR A 58 5.35 4.30 1.17
N ALA A 59 4.80 3.13 0.81
CA ALA A 59 3.58 3.03 0.02
C ALA A 59 2.38 3.69 0.71
N LYS A 60 2.24 3.54 2.03
CA LYS A 60 1.17 4.20 2.80
C LYS A 60 1.24 5.72 2.66
N LEU A 61 2.41 6.32 2.79
CA LEU A 61 2.59 7.77 2.66
C LEU A 61 2.25 8.26 1.25
N ILE A 62 2.70 7.53 0.21
CA ILE A 62 2.42 7.85 -1.20
C ILE A 62 0.91 7.81 -1.48
N ILE A 63 0.24 6.72 -1.11
CA ILE A 63 -1.19 6.55 -1.35
C ILE A 63 -2.00 7.63 -0.62
N LEU A 64 -1.71 7.89 0.66
CA LEU A 64 -2.42 8.92 1.42
C LEU A 64 -2.19 10.33 0.83
N ARG A 65 -0.97 10.63 0.37
CA ARG A 65 -0.67 11.89 -0.32
C ARG A 65 -1.43 12.03 -1.64
N ASN A 66 -1.49 10.95 -2.43
CA ASN A 66 -2.21 10.93 -3.70
C ASN A 66 -3.72 11.09 -3.49
N LEU A 67 -4.30 10.41 -2.50
CA LEU A 67 -5.71 10.56 -2.12
C LEU A 67 -6.02 12.01 -1.69
N LYS A 68 -5.14 12.63 -0.89
CA LYS A 68 -5.29 14.03 -0.50
C LYS A 68 -5.24 14.95 -1.72
N ARG A 69 -4.27 14.76 -2.61
CA ARG A 69 -4.08 15.59 -3.82
C ARG A 69 -5.22 15.44 -4.82
N ASN A 70 -5.74 14.22 -5.01
CA ASN A 70 -6.87 13.96 -5.90
C ASN A 70 -8.17 14.54 -5.35
N ARG A 71 -8.33 14.62 -4.02
CA ARG A 71 -9.48 15.31 -3.40
C ARG A 71 -9.48 16.81 -3.69
N THR A 72 -8.32 17.45 -3.74
CA THR A 72 -8.17 18.90 -3.97
C THR A 72 -8.22 19.29 -5.45
N ARG A 73 -8.23 18.32 -6.39
CA ARG A 73 -8.19 18.58 -7.84
C ARG A 73 -9.57 18.59 -8.51
N LEU A 74 -10.64 18.47 -7.71
CA LEU A 74 -12.05 18.41 -8.12
C LEU A 74 -12.83 19.66 -7.67
N GLU A 75 -12.14 20.74 -7.31
CA GLU A 75 -12.73 22.06 -7.00
C GLU A 75 -12.36 23.08 -8.07
#